data_AF-A0A1Q5EQH6-F1
#
_entry.id   AF-A0A1Q5EQH6-F1
#
_cell.length_a   1.000
_cell.length_b   1.000
_cell.length_c   1.000
_cell.angle_alpha   90.00
_cell.angle_beta   90.00
_cell.angle_gamma   90.00
#
_symmetry.space_group_name_H-M   'P 1'
#
loop_
_entity.id
_entity.type
_entity.pdbx_description
1 polymer ?
#
loop_
_entity_poly.entity_id
_entity_poly.type
_entity_poly.pdbx_seq_one_letter_code
_entity_poly.pdbx_strand_id
1 'polypeptide(L)' 'MSPADLVQLAGPISSENGPGLFLRIILIASFVGVGLLVWAIARAGRDGAKRDAEREQVRAEAADRS' A
#
# COMPACT_ATOMS: atom_id res chain seq x y z
N MET A 1 17.97 -35.74 12.78
CA MET A 1 17.94 -34.62 11.82
C MET A 1 18.34 -33.37 12.59
N SER A 2 19.50 -32.80 12.29
CA SER A 2 20.05 -31.67 13.05
C SER A 2 19.59 -30.33 12.46
N PRO A 3 19.45 -29.25 13.25
CA PRO A 3 19.19 -27.91 12.73
C PRO A 3 20.25 -27.44 11.72
N ALA A 4 21.49 -27.91 11.85
CA ALA A 4 22.55 -27.62 10.89
C ALA A 4 22.28 -28.24 9.52
N ASP A 5 21.63 -29.42 9.47
CA ASP A 5 21.23 -30.07 8.23
C ASP A 5 20.12 -29.26 7.52
N LEU A 6 19.21 -28.64 8.28
CA LEU A 6 18.15 -27.77 7.74
C LEU A 6 18.72 -26.46 7.17
N VAL A 7 19.72 -25.87 7.83
CA VAL A 7 20.39 -24.64 7.36
C VAL A 7 21.23 -24.92 6.10
N GLN A 8 21.91 -26.07 6.04
CA GLN A 8 22.65 -26.47 4.83
C GLN A 8 21.73 -26.77 3.65
N LEU A 9 20.54 -27.35 3.88
CA LEU A 9 19.56 -27.57 2.82
C LEU A 9 18.90 -26.27 2.34
N ALA A 10 18.69 -25.30 3.25
CA ALA A 10 18.05 -24.02 2.95
C ALA A 10 19.00 -22.96 2.38
N GLY A 11 20.31 -23.09 2.62
CA GLY A 11 21.34 -22.16 2.16
C GLY A 11 21.29 -21.88 0.65
N PRO A 12 21.30 -22.90 -0.22
CA PRO A 12 21.25 -22.73 -1.67
C PRO A 12 19.94 -22.13 -2.21
N ILE A 13 18.82 -22.25 -1.47
CA ILE A 13 17.51 -21.71 -1.88
C ILE A 13 17.44 -20.18 -1.66
N SER A 14 18.28 -19.65 -0.75
CA SER A 14 18.23 -18.27 -0.24
C SER A 14 19.20 -17.30 -0.93
N SER A 15 20.29 -17.80 -1.52
CA SER A 15 21.47 -16.99 -1.92
C SER A 15 21.68 -16.78 -3.42
N GLU A 16 21.16 -17.63 -4.30
CA GLU A 16 21.22 -17.43 -5.75
C GLU A 16 19.91 -16.84 -6.28
N ASN A 17 19.87 -16.42 -7.56
CA ASN A 17 18.66 -16.00 -8.29
C ASN A 17 17.65 -17.16 -8.42
N GLY A 18 17.20 -17.70 -7.29
CA GLY A 18 16.36 -18.88 -7.14
C GLY A 18 15.06 -18.56 -6.38
N PRO A 19 14.32 -19.60 -5.95
CA PRO A 19 12.96 -19.47 -5.43
C PRO A 19 12.79 -18.45 -4.29
N GLY A 20 13.84 -18.25 -3.47
CA GLY A 20 13.84 -17.26 -2.40
C GLY A 20 13.75 -15.80 -2.87
N LEU A 21 14.32 -15.46 -4.04
CA LEU A 21 14.22 -14.11 -4.60
C LEU A 21 12.79 -13.81 -5.07
N PHE A 22 12.17 -14.76 -5.78
CA PHE A 22 10.79 -14.66 -6.23
C PHE A 22 9.81 -14.47 -5.07
N LEU A 23 9.98 -15.24 -3.99
CA LEU A 23 9.18 -15.10 -2.77
C LEU A 23 9.35 -13.72 -2.13
N ARG A 24 10.58 -13.21 -2.02
CA ARG A 24 10.84 -11.85 -1.50
C ARG A 24 10.16 -10.78 -2.36
N ILE A 25 10.24 -10.89 -3.69
CA ILE A 25 9.60 -9.96 -4.62
C ILE A 25 8.08 -9.97 -4.43
N ILE A 26 7.45 -11.15 -4.41
CA ILE A 26 6.00 -11.26 -4.23
C ILE A 26 5.57 -10.71 -2.87
N LEU A 27 6.29 -11.02 -1.80
CA LEU A 27 5.98 -10.49 -0.46
C LEU A 27 6.02 -8.96 -0.48
N ILE A 28 7.11 -8.37 -0.98
CA ILE A 28 7.24 -6.91 -1.08
C ILE A 28 6.13 -6.32 -1.95
N ALA A 29 5.87 -6.89 -3.12
CA ALA A 29 4.83 -6.44 -4.04
C ALA A 29 3.44 -6.51 -3.41
N SER A 30 3.17 -7.52 -2.57
CA SER A 30 1.91 -7.67 -1.85
C SER A 30 1.71 -6.54 -0.83
N PHE A 31 2.73 -6.23 -0.02
CA PHE A 31 2.67 -5.10 0.91
C PHE A 31 2.52 -3.76 0.20
N VAL A 32 3.27 -3.55 -0.89
CA VAL A 32 3.16 -2.34 -1.70
C VAL A 32 1.76 -2.22 -2.32
N GLY A 33 1.21 -3.31 -2.85
CA GLY A 33 -0.12 -3.35 -3.44
C GLY A 33 -1.22 -2.99 -2.44
N VAL A 34 -1.19 -3.57 -1.24
CA VAL A 34 -2.12 -3.21 -0.17
C VAL A 34 -1.92 -1.76 0.28
N GLY A 35 -0.67 -1.31 0.42
CA GLY A 35 -0.35 0.07 0.77
C GLY A 35 -0.90 1.09 -0.24
N LEU A 36 -0.75 0.80 -1.54
CA LEU A 36 -1.31 1.61 -2.62
C LEU A 36 -2.84 1.60 -2.63
N LEU A 37 -3.46 0.45 -2.35
CA LEU A 37 -4.92 0.35 -2.23
C LEU A 37 -5.45 1.22 -1.09
N VAL A 38 -4.85 1.11 0.10
CA VAL A 38 -5.21 1.94 1.26
C VAL A 38 -4.98 3.42 0.96
N TRP A 39 -3.85 3.75 0.34
CA TRP A 39 -3.55 5.11 -0.08
C TRP A 39 -4.59 5.65 -1.06
N ALA A 40 -5.01 4.87 -2.07
CA ALA A 40 -6.01 5.27 -3.04
C ALA A 40 -7.38 5.54 -2.39
N ILE A 41 -7.81 4.68 -1.47
CA ILE A 41 -9.06 4.88 -0.70
C ILE A 41 -8.97 6.16 0.14
N ALA A 42 -7.89 6.32 0.91
CA ALA A 42 -7.69 7.51 1.73
C ALA A 42 -7.59 8.79 0.89
N ARG A 43 -6.96 8.71 -0.29
CA ARG A 43 -6.82 9.81 -1.25
C ARG A 43 -8.17 10.23 -1.79
N ALA A 44 -9.02 9.27 -2.18
CA ALA A 44 -10.37 9.53 -2.68
C ALA A 44 -11.26 10.18 -1.61
N GLY A 45 -11.16 9.74 -0.35
CA GLY A 45 -11.86 10.37 0.77
C GLY A 45 -11.49 11.85 0.96
N ARG A 46 -10.19 12.19 0.85
CA ARG A 46 -9.74 13.60 0.94
C ARG A 46 -10.22 14.45 -0.23
N ASP A 47 -10.29 13.90 -1.45
CA ASP A 47 -10.83 14.63 -2.60
C ASP A 47 -12.34 14.90 -2.45
N GLY A 48 -13.09 13.95 -1.89
CA GLY A 48 -14.50 14.15 -1.55
C GLY A 48 -14.68 15.29 -0.55
N ALA A 49 -13.96 15.23 0.58
CA ALA A 49 -14.05 16.25 1.63
C ALA A 49 -13.72 17.67 1.13
N LYS A 50 -12.74 17.83 0.24
CA LYS A 50 -12.42 19.12 -0.38
C LYS A 50 -13.57 19.66 -1.24
N ARG A 51 -14.19 18.80 -2.05
CA ARG A 51 -15.30 19.18 -2.92
C ARG A 51 -16.54 19.59 -2.13
N ASP A 52 -16.78 18.93 -1.00
CA ASP A 52 -17.91 19.28 -0.12
C ASP A 52 -17.66 20.62 0.59
N ALA A 53 -16.43 20.86 1.06
CA ALA A 53 -16.03 22.15 1.63
C ALA A 53 -16.15 23.30 0.61
N GLU A 54 -15.75 23.11 -0.64
CA GLU A 54 -15.91 24.09 -1.72
C GLU A 54 -17.40 24.42 -1.97
N ARG A 55 -18.28 23.41 -1.97
CA ARG A 55 -19.73 23.62 -2.13
C ARG A 55 -20.33 24.41 -0.99
N GLU A 56 -19.91 24.13 0.23
CA GLU A 56 -20.40 24.84 1.42
C GLU A 56 -19.93 26.30 1.43
N GLN A 57 -18.69 26.58 1.04
CA GLN A 57 -18.19 27.94 0.86
C GLN A 57 -18.99 28.70 -0.21
N VAL A 58 -19.22 28.11 -1.38
CA VAL A 58 -20.03 28.74 -2.44
C VAL A 58 -21.44 29.04 -1.95
N ARG A 59 -22.05 28.14 -1.16
CA ARG A 59 -23.39 28.37 -0.59
C ARG A 59 -23.38 29.48 0.45
N ALA A 60 -22.37 29.52 1.32
CA ALA A 60 -22.22 30.58 2.33
C ALA A 60 -22.02 31.95 1.67
N GLU A 61 -21.18 32.04 0.64
CA GLU A 61 -20.99 33.28 -0.12
C GLU A 61 -22.25 33.73 -0.86
N ALA A 62 -23.02 32.79 -1.41
CA ALA A 62 -24.29 33.11 -2.06
C ALA A 62 -25.34 33.64 -1.07
N ALA A 63 -25.35 33.12 0.16
CA ALA A 63 -26.25 33.57 1.23
C ALA A 63 -25.82 34.93 1.83
N ASP A 64 -24.52 35.22 1.87
CA ASP A 64 -24.00 36.52 2.32
C ASP A 64 -24.30 37.66 1.32
N ARG A 65 -24.49 37.32 0.03
CA ARG A 65 -24.81 38.29 -1.04
C ARG A 65 -26.32 38.53 -1.25
N SER A 66 -27.19 37.81 -0.56
CA SER A 66 -28.67 37.93 -0.67
C SER A 66 -29.27 38.69 0.49
#